data_AF-A0A368W4T6-F1
#
_entry.id   AF-A0A368W4T6-F1
#
_cell.length_a   1.000
_cell.length_b   1.000
_cell.length_c   1.000
_cell.angle_alpha   90.00
_cell.angle_beta   90.00
_cell.angle_gamma   90.00
#
_symmetry.space_group_name_H-M   'P 1'
#
loop_
_entity.id
_entity.type
_entity.pdbx_description
1 polymer ?
#
loop_
_entity_poly.entity_id
_entity_poly.type
_entity_poly.pdbx_seq_one_letter_code
_entity_poly.pdbx_strand_id
1 'polypeptide(L)'
;MEEKNGLRIQRRSLGYWLRQLIALPGAALAYALGKWGAMSASHAMIAEAMPLQLSSSAVGKLMSAWSKPSASSDAGGAGGWSGVELMIIERIRTETTACNRNNVTRTEAYRSVYFRMPELHWALLAHMVSRNGGWNMTDLQGEWLPWLLRKEQQEGVFRFLEQANALIFQDAYPQLLLYEWSRREGRSLFHLLPAFGVSSFMTPVWKLFWRDRDPVPLTVALIVNEQHYIEQRVVQHPYYREKVLDTLFFGLQSLLQLNGVIFPYGRGQGKGESLETLRLSGLIMERFEQLKERIEFGKRLYAMLFGIPRVFDGARSFAGAVKHTGSRADYAPHLFARVRRQPPQTVYVERLLGGRLKPGAEPLYSPELSAAWGDQSLEPPEPGDWFRSAADVAPYFQKLPLPHAFEITNEYGLMLNKIELAVLAVQRNK
;
A
#
# COMPACT_ATOMS: atom_id res chain seq x y z
N MET A 1 -27.78 -62.24 -5.08
CA MET A 1 -26.46 -62.40 -5.70
C MET A 1 -26.29 -61.18 -6.59
N GLU A 2 -25.79 -60.08 -6.02
CA GLU A 2 -25.73 -58.77 -6.68
C GLU A 2 -24.29 -58.25 -6.66
N GLU A 3 -23.82 -57.89 -7.85
CA GLU A 3 -22.47 -57.46 -8.19
C GLU A 3 -22.23 -55.99 -7.81
N LYS A 4 -21.09 -55.73 -7.14
CA LYS A 4 -20.61 -54.40 -6.77
C LYS A 4 -19.95 -53.70 -7.96
N ASN A 5 -20.45 -52.52 -8.32
CA ASN A 5 -19.80 -51.61 -9.27
C ASN A 5 -18.70 -50.79 -8.56
N GLY A 6 -17.44 -51.03 -8.92
CA GLY A 6 -16.26 -50.35 -8.39
C GLY A 6 -15.93 -49.04 -9.12
N LEU A 7 -15.77 -47.96 -8.34
CA LEU A 7 -15.24 -46.66 -8.75
C LEU A 7 -13.77 -46.80 -9.20
N ARG A 8 -13.50 -46.47 -10.47
CA ARG A 8 -12.17 -46.50 -11.08
C ARG A 8 -11.41 -45.21 -10.73
N ILE A 9 -10.58 -45.27 -9.69
CA ILE A 9 -9.60 -44.22 -9.37
C ILE A 9 -8.58 -44.16 -10.51
N GLN A 10 -8.57 -43.08 -11.31
CA GLN A 10 -7.50 -42.81 -12.26
C GLN A 10 -6.20 -42.53 -11.48
N ARG A 11 -5.37 -43.56 -11.30
CA ARG A 11 -3.97 -43.41 -10.88
C ARG A 11 -3.24 -42.56 -11.91
N ARG A 12 -2.73 -41.40 -11.49
CA ARG A 12 -1.86 -40.55 -12.33
C ARG A 12 -0.64 -41.36 -12.76
N SER A 13 -0.33 -41.34 -14.06
CA SER A 13 0.74 -42.14 -14.63
C SER A 13 2.13 -41.64 -14.19
N LEU A 14 3.09 -42.57 -14.16
CA LEU A 14 4.51 -42.30 -13.87
C LEU A 14 5.06 -41.13 -14.71
N GLY A 15 4.55 -40.94 -15.94
CA GLY A 15 4.93 -39.86 -16.85
C GLY A 15 4.52 -38.45 -16.39
N TYR A 16 3.46 -38.30 -15.59
CA TYR A 16 3.10 -37.01 -15.00
C TYR A 16 4.12 -36.60 -13.92
N TRP A 17 4.51 -37.55 -13.06
CA TRP A 17 5.52 -37.34 -12.03
C TRP A 17 6.91 -37.13 -12.62
N LEU A 18 7.26 -37.86 -13.68
CA LEU A 18 8.52 -37.64 -14.41
C LEU A 18 8.59 -36.25 -15.04
N ARG A 19 7.50 -35.76 -15.66
CA ARG A 19 7.44 -34.40 -16.23
C ARG A 19 7.54 -33.32 -15.17
N GLN A 20 6.91 -33.50 -14.00
CA GLN A 20 7.05 -32.57 -12.86
C GLN A 20 8.49 -32.57 -12.31
N LEU A 21 9.12 -33.74 -12.17
CA LEU A 21 10.52 -33.86 -11.72
C LEU A 21 11.52 -33.27 -12.71
N ILE A 22 11.28 -33.43 -14.02
CA ILE A 22 12.12 -32.83 -15.10
C ILE A 22 11.86 -31.32 -15.24
N ALA A 23 10.68 -30.83 -14.85
CA ALA A 23 10.36 -29.40 -14.84
C ALA A 23 10.97 -28.64 -13.65
N LEU A 24 11.33 -29.32 -12.55
CA LEU A 24 11.92 -28.69 -11.35
C LEU A 24 13.26 -27.99 -11.63
N PRO A 25 14.24 -28.58 -12.35
CA PRO A 25 15.47 -27.89 -12.73
C PRO A 25 15.22 -26.70 -13.67
N GLY A 26 14.29 -26.84 -14.64
CA GLY A 26 13.96 -25.78 -15.59
C GLY A 26 13.24 -24.60 -14.94
N ALA A 27 12.30 -24.86 -14.02
CA ALA A 27 11.60 -23.83 -13.26
C ALA A 27 12.53 -23.13 -12.26
N ALA A 28 13.42 -23.88 -11.60
CA ALA A 28 14.44 -23.30 -10.71
C ALA A 28 15.45 -22.43 -11.48
N LEU A 29 15.88 -22.87 -12.68
CA LEU A 29 16.74 -22.08 -13.56
C LEU A 29 16.04 -20.81 -14.07
N ALA A 30 14.78 -20.91 -14.50
CA ALA A 30 13.99 -19.76 -14.92
C ALA A 30 13.79 -18.75 -13.78
N TYR A 31 13.55 -19.24 -12.56
CA TYR A 31 13.48 -18.42 -11.36
C TYR A 31 14.80 -17.70 -11.08
N ALA A 32 15.92 -18.43 -11.10
CA ALA A 32 17.24 -17.86 -10.90
C ALA A 32 17.55 -16.78 -11.96
N LEU A 33 17.32 -17.07 -13.24
CA LEU A 33 17.51 -16.12 -14.34
C LEU A 33 16.63 -14.87 -14.15
N GLY A 34 15.36 -15.04 -13.76
CA GLY A 34 14.44 -13.94 -13.49
C GLY A 34 14.91 -13.05 -12.34
N LYS A 35 15.40 -13.65 -11.25
CA LYS A 35 15.95 -12.93 -10.08
C LYS A 35 17.23 -12.17 -10.42
N TRP A 36 18.13 -12.78 -11.19
CA TRP A 36 19.33 -12.12 -11.68
C TRP A 36 19.00 -10.93 -12.60
N GLY A 37 18.02 -11.11 -13.50
CA GLY A 37 17.52 -10.03 -14.36
C GLY A 37 16.96 -8.85 -13.56
N ALA A 38 16.16 -9.14 -12.53
CA ALA A 38 15.61 -8.13 -11.62
C ALA A 38 16.69 -7.36 -10.85
N MET A 39 17.71 -8.06 -10.34
CA MET A 39 18.86 -7.43 -9.67
C MET A 39 19.66 -6.54 -10.62
N SER A 40 19.95 -7.03 -11.83
CA SER A 40 20.65 -6.26 -12.85
C SER A 40 19.88 -4.99 -13.25
N ALA A 41 18.56 -5.12 -13.47
CA ALA A 41 17.70 -3.98 -13.76
C ALA A 41 17.64 -2.96 -12.60
N SER A 42 17.57 -3.45 -11.35
CA SER A 42 17.63 -2.59 -10.16
C SER A 42 18.96 -1.83 -10.10
N HIS A 43 20.09 -2.51 -10.30
CA HIS A 43 21.42 -1.89 -10.32
C HIS A 43 21.57 -0.84 -11.43
N ALA A 44 21.07 -1.14 -12.64
CA ALA A 44 21.10 -0.18 -13.74
C ALA A 44 20.30 1.09 -13.42
N MET A 45 19.13 0.95 -12.80
CA MET A 45 18.32 2.09 -12.36
C MET A 45 18.95 2.85 -11.18
N ILE A 46 19.68 2.17 -10.29
CA ILE A 46 20.42 2.81 -9.19
C ILE A 46 21.56 3.68 -9.72
N ALA A 47 22.22 3.27 -10.83
CA ALA A 47 23.28 4.06 -11.44
C ALA A 47 22.80 5.44 -11.94
N GLU A 48 21.51 5.56 -12.28
CA GLU A 48 20.84 6.79 -12.72
C GLU A 48 20.11 7.51 -11.56
N ALA A 49 20.19 6.99 -10.33
CA ALA A 49 19.42 7.51 -9.21
C ALA A 49 19.95 8.85 -8.70
N MET A 50 19.02 9.65 -8.17
CA MET A 50 19.28 10.88 -7.43
C MET A 50 18.83 10.67 -5.97
N PRO A 51 19.68 10.10 -5.10
CA PRO A 51 19.26 9.73 -3.75
C PRO A 51 18.80 10.95 -2.95
N LEU A 52 17.61 10.84 -2.38
CA LEU A 52 17.05 11.87 -1.50
C LEU A 52 17.92 12.05 -0.27
N GLN A 53 18.11 13.30 0.16
CA GLN A 53 18.94 13.63 1.32
C GLN A 53 18.09 14.28 2.40
N LEU A 54 18.28 13.82 3.64
CA LEU A 54 17.79 14.52 4.82
C LEU A 54 18.82 15.58 5.20
N SER A 55 18.51 16.85 4.95
CA SER A 55 19.41 17.96 5.30
C SER A 55 19.68 17.98 6.81
N SER A 56 20.95 17.88 7.21
CA SER A 56 21.35 17.96 8.62
C SER A 56 20.89 19.26 9.28
N SER A 57 20.81 20.35 8.52
CA SER A 57 20.25 21.62 9.01
C SER A 57 18.76 21.52 9.28
N ALA A 58 17.99 20.94 8.34
CA ALA A 58 16.55 20.73 8.52
C ALA A 58 16.27 19.81 9.71
N VAL A 59 16.98 18.68 9.80
CA VAL A 59 16.86 17.73 10.92
C VAL A 59 17.23 18.41 12.24
N GLY A 60 18.33 19.16 12.31
CA GLY A 60 18.72 19.90 13.52
C GLY A 60 17.66 20.91 13.98
N LYS A 61 17.03 21.63 13.04
CA LYS A 61 15.92 22.55 13.35
C LYS A 61 14.70 21.82 13.89
N LEU A 62 14.35 20.66 13.32
CA LEU A 62 13.23 19.84 13.81
C LEU A 62 13.52 19.28 15.20
N MET A 63 14.72 18.71 15.43
CA MET A 63 15.12 18.20 16.74
C MET A 63 15.04 19.31 17.80
N SER A 64 15.59 20.49 17.50
CA SER A 64 15.50 21.64 18.39
C SER A 64 14.05 22.07 18.67
N ALA A 65 13.19 22.04 17.65
CA ALA A 65 11.78 22.41 17.82
C ALA A 65 11.01 21.38 18.66
N TRP A 66 11.27 20.10 18.48
CA TRP A 66 10.65 19.00 19.22
C TRP A 66 11.15 18.87 20.66
N SER A 67 12.38 19.31 20.95
CA SER A 67 12.93 19.30 22.32
C SER A 67 12.44 20.45 23.19
N LYS A 68 11.84 21.49 22.61
CA LYS A 68 11.24 22.56 23.41
C LYS A 68 10.01 21.98 24.12
N PRO A 69 9.83 22.27 25.43
CA PRO A 69 8.58 21.94 26.08
C PRO A 69 7.47 22.50 25.20
N SER A 70 6.49 21.67 24.84
CA SER A 70 5.27 22.19 24.27
C SER A 70 4.80 23.26 25.25
N ALA A 71 4.83 24.53 24.84
CA ALA A 71 4.13 25.56 25.59
C ALA A 71 2.75 24.95 25.83
N SER A 72 2.46 24.69 27.10
CA SER A 72 1.32 23.92 27.57
C SER A 72 0.14 24.07 26.61
N SER A 73 -0.44 22.94 26.22
CA SER A 73 -1.77 22.88 25.62
C SER A 73 -2.86 23.54 26.48
N ASP A 74 -2.52 24.08 27.64
CA ASP A 74 -3.33 24.97 28.49
C ASP A 74 -3.17 26.48 28.21
N ALA A 75 -2.62 26.87 27.05
CA ALA A 75 -2.79 28.21 26.50
C ALA A 75 -3.57 28.22 25.17
N GLY A 76 -4.23 27.09 24.84
CA GLY A 76 -5.37 27.06 23.94
C GLY A 76 -6.65 27.50 24.67
N GLY A 77 -6.56 28.53 25.51
CA GLY A 77 -7.74 29.31 25.83
C GLY A 77 -8.38 29.72 24.51
N ALA A 78 -9.71 29.75 24.51
CA ALA A 78 -10.56 30.20 23.41
C ALA A 78 -10.24 31.65 22.99
N GLY A 79 -9.05 31.91 22.45
CA GLY A 79 -8.77 33.00 21.53
C GLY A 79 -9.34 32.55 20.20
N GLY A 80 -10.61 32.91 19.99
CA GLY A 80 -11.43 32.39 18.90
C GLY A 80 -10.72 32.47 17.56
N TRP A 81 -10.68 31.33 16.85
CA TRP A 81 -10.41 31.34 15.42
C TRP A 81 -11.31 32.39 14.77
N SER A 82 -10.73 33.19 13.87
CA SER A 82 -11.51 34.18 13.13
C SER A 82 -12.64 33.48 12.35
N GLY A 83 -13.69 34.21 11.97
CA GLY A 83 -14.78 33.66 11.16
C GLY A 83 -14.28 33.01 9.86
N VAL A 84 -13.23 33.56 9.25
CA VAL A 84 -12.57 32.99 8.06
C VAL A 84 -11.87 31.67 8.39
N GLU A 85 -11.17 31.58 9.52
CA GLU A 85 -10.50 30.34 9.93
C GLU A 85 -11.50 29.24 10.29
N LEU A 86 -12.61 29.58 10.95
CA LEU A 86 -13.72 28.66 11.19
C LEU A 86 -14.30 28.11 9.88
N MET A 87 -14.50 28.97 8.89
CA MET A 87 -14.95 28.55 7.55
C MET A 87 -13.94 27.60 6.88
N ILE A 88 -12.64 27.89 6.96
CA ILE A 88 -11.59 27.02 6.40
C ILE A 88 -11.61 25.66 7.10
N ILE A 89 -11.67 25.64 8.43
CA ILE A 89 -11.73 24.40 9.22
C ILE A 89 -12.93 23.56 8.80
N GLU A 90 -14.11 24.16 8.73
CA GLU A 90 -15.34 23.44 8.38
C GLU A 90 -15.29 22.89 6.96
N ARG A 91 -14.74 23.65 6.02
CA ARG A 91 -14.58 23.20 4.64
C ARG A 91 -13.60 22.04 4.51
N ILE A 92 -12.47 22.10 5.22
CA ILE A 92 -11.50 21.01 5.27
C ILE A 92 -12.13 19.76 5.90
N ARG A 93 -12.88 19.89 7.00
CA ARG A 93 -13.57 18.77 7.64
C ARG A 93 -14.60 18.12 6.72
N THR A 94 -15.46 18.94 6.11
CA THR A 94 -16.47 18.47 5.15
C THR A 94 -15.84 17.70 3.99
N GLU A 95 -14.78 18.25 3.38
CA GLU A 95 -14.07 17.58 2.28
C GLU A 95 -13.39 16.29 2.75
N THR A 96 -12.75 16.31 3.92
CA THR A 96 -12.11 15.14 4.51
C THR A 96 -13.11 14.03 4.75
N THR A 97 -14.27 14.32 5.35
CA THR A 97 -15.33 13.32 5.57
C THR A 97 -15.87 12.76 4.25
N ALA A 98 -16.12 13.62 3.26
CA ALA A 98 -16.60 13.17 1.95
C ALA A 98 -15.60 12.25 1.23
N CYS A 99 -14.30 12.59 1.27
CA CYS A 99 -13.25 11.80 0.65
C CYS A 99 -12.86 10.56 1.46
N ASN A 100 -13.10 10.53 2.77
CA ASN A 100 -12.83 9.37 3.63
C ASN A 100 -13.86 8.25 3.52
N ARG A 101 -14.83 8.34 2.60
CA ARG A 101 -15.91 7.36 2.43
C ARG A 101 -15.42 5.92 2.26
N ASN A 102 -14.42 5.69 1.40
CA ASN A 102 -13.81 4.38 1.18
C ASN A 102 -12.42 4.49 0.55
N ASN A 103 -11.71 3.37 0.34
CA ASN A 103 -10.35 3.39 -0.21
C ASN A 103 -10.28 4.06 -1.59
N VAL A 104 -11.28 3.89 -2.46
CA VAL A 104 -11.27 4.48 -3.81
C VAL A 104 -11.31 6.01 -3.74
N THR A 105 -12.20 6.58 -2.92
CA THR A 105 -12.32 8.04 -2.78
C THR A 105 -11.09 8.65 -2.13
N ARG A 106 -10.53 8.01 -1.10
CA ARG A 106 -9.29 8.45 -0.44
C ARG A 106 -8.11 8.47 -1.40
N THR A 107 -7.95 7.39 -2.15
CA THR A 107 -6.85 7.23 -3.11
C THR A 107 -6.91 8.29 -4.20
N GLU A 108 -8.10 8.61 -4.72
CA GLU A 108 -8.27 9.68 -5.73
C GLU A 108 -8.04 11.08 -5.14
N ALA A 109 -8.39 11.31 -3.87
CA ALA A 109 -8.15 12.57 -3.19
C ALA A 109 -6.64 12.86 -3.06
N TYR A 110 -5.84 11.87 -2.67
CA TYR A 110 -4.36 11.99 -2.68
C TYR A 110 -3.81 12.31 -4.07
N ARG A 111 -4.31 11.61 -5.10
CA ARG A 111 -3.95 11.87 -6.50
C ARG A 111 -4.21 13.32 -6.87
N SER A 112 -5.42 13.78 -6.58
CA SER A 112 -5.91 15.11 -6.94
C SER A 112 -5.07 16.20 -6.27
N VAL A 113 -4.74 16.05 -4.99
CA VAL A 113 -3.85 16.96 -4.27
C VAL A 113 -2.46 16.98 -4.92
N TYR A 114 -1.86 15.83 -5.19
CA TYR A 114 -0.51 15.77 -5.76
C TYR A 114 -0.41 16.47 -7.13
N PHE A 115 -1.38 16.25 -8.02
CA PHE A 115 -1.35 16.90 -9.34
C PHE A 115 -1.60 18.42 -9.27
N ARG A 116 -2.19 18.94 -8.17
CA ARG A 116 -2.29 20.38 -7.91
C ARG A 116 -1.06 20.96 -7.21
N MET A 117 -0.43 20.18 -6.33
CA MET A 117 0.73 20.56 -5.52
C MET A 117 1.83 19.48 -5.58
N PRO A 118 2.60 19.39 -6.69
CA PRO A 118 3.58 18.33 -6.89
C PRO A 118 4.71 18.30 -5.86
N GLU A 119 4.94 19.41 -5.13
CA GLU A 119 5.89 19.45 -4.02
C GLU A 119 5.44 18.63 -2.79
N LEU A 120 4.16 18.25 -2.70
CA LEU A 120 3.66 17.35 -1.66
C LEU A 120 3.95 15.89 -2.04
N HIS A 121 5.22 15.49 -2.01
CA HIS A 121 5.66 14.15 -2.42
C HIS A 121 4.88 13.01 -1.73
N TRP A 122 4.57 13.18 -0.44
CA TRP A 122 3.79 12.20 0.32
C TRP A 122 2.42 11.91 -0.32
N ALA A 123 1.77 12.89 -0.98
CA ALA A 123 0.47 12.67 -1.62
C ALA A 123 0.56 11.67 -2.79
N LEU A 124 1.62 11.72 -3.62
CA LEU A 124 1.82 10.69 -4.66
C LEU A 124 2.15 9.33 -4.05
N LEU A 125 2.99 9.32 -3.01
CA LEU A 125 3.35 8.08 -2.31
C LEU A 125 2.10 7.42 -1.71
N ALA A 126 1.29 8.18 -0.98
CA ALA A 126 0.05 7.71 -0.37
C ALA A 126 -0.97 7.25 -1.42
N HIS A 127 -1.07 7.94 -2.57
CA HIS A 127 -1.87 7.46 -3.71
C HIS A 127 -1.41 6.08 -4.17
N MET A 128 -0.12 5.92 -4.47
CA MET A 128 0.42 4.67 -5.01
C MET A 128 0.35 3.51 -4.01
N VAL A 129 0.61 3.77 -2.72
CA VAL A 129 0.45 2.77 -1.65
C VAL A 129 -1.02 2.41 -1.45
N SER A 130 -1.94 3.38 -1.44
CA SER A 130 -3.37 3.12 -1.24
C SER A 130 -4.00 2.32 -2.38
N ARG A 131 -3.47 2.44 -3.62
CA ARG A 131 -3.87 1.57 -4.73
C ARG A 131 -3.60 0.09 -4.46
N ASN A 132 -2.46 -0.22 -3.85
CA ASN A 132 -2.12 -1.58 -3.42
C ASN A 132 -3.07 -2.05 -2.31
N GLY A 133 -3.36 -1.18 -1.34
CA GLY A 133 -4.37 -1.43 -0.30
C GLY A 133 -5.76 -1.73 -0.88
N GLY A 134 -6.15 -1.05 -1.97
CA GLY A 134 -7.43 -1.24 -2.64
C GLY A 134 -7.61 -2.65 -3.19
N TRP A 135 -6.65 -3.19 -3.94
CA TRP A 135 -6.78 -4.57 -4.42
C TRP A 135 -6.62 -5.61 -3.33
N ASN A 136 -5.85 -5.30 -2.28
CA ASN A 136 -5.72 -6.20 -1.14
C ASN A 136 -7.08 -6.38 -0.46
N MET A 137 -7.90 -5.32 -0.43
CA MET A 137 -9.29 -5.41 0.04
C MET A 137 -10.17 -6.20 -0.93
N THR A 138 -10.14 -5.93 -2.24
CA THR A 138 -11.04 -6.60 -3.20
C THR A 138 -10.69 -8.07 -3.42
N ASP A 139 -9.42 -8.44 -3.30
CA ASP A 139 -8.95 -9.82 -3.48
C ASP A 139 -9.56 -10.77 -2.45
N LEU A 140 -9.96 -10.27 -1.28
CA LEU A 140 -10.66 -11.04 -0.25
C LEU A 140 -11.97 -11.62 -0.78
N GLN A 141 -12.60 -10.95 -1.75
CA GLN A 141 -13.79 -11.39 -2.49
C GLN A 141 -13.47 -11.76 -3.95
N GLY A 142 -12.17 -11.85 -4.29
CA GLY A 142 -11.67 -12.06 -5.63
C GLY A 142 -11.65 -13.54 -6.04
N GLU A 143 -10.71 -13.88 -6.92
CA GLU A 143 -10.63 -15.24 -7.44
C GLU A 143 -10.17 -16.28 -6.41
N TRP A 144 -9.14 -15.96 -5.62
CA TRP A 144 -8.40 -16.96 -4.86
C TRP A 144 -8.64 -16.95 -3.36
N LEU A 145 -8.64 -15.77 -2.72
CA LEU A 145 -8.73 -15.71 -1.26
C LEU A 145 -10.02 -16.31 -0.68
N PRO A 146 -11.19 -16.30 -1.38
CA PRO A 146 -12.36 -17.04 -0.93
C PRO A 146 -12.17 -18.56 -0.77
N TRP A 147 -11.17 -19.15 -1.44
CA TRP A 147 -10.82 -20.57 -1.26
C TRP A 147 -9.92 -20.82 -0.05
N LEU A 148 -9.15 -19.80 0.36
CA LEU A 148 -8.12 -19.90 1.39
C LEU A 148 -8.57 -19.39 2.76
N LEU A 149 -9.54 -18.48 2.78
CA LEU A 149 -10.02 -17.81 3.98
C LEU A 149 -11.51 -18.06 4.19
N ARG A 150 -11.91 -18.28 5.45
CA ARG A 150 -13.32 -18.26 5.85
C ARG A 150 -13.87 -16.83 5.76
N LYS A 151 -15.20 -16.69 5.67
CA LYS A 151 -15.87 -15.39 5.54
C LYS A 151 -15.50 -14.44 6.69
N GLU A 152 -15.46 -14.94 7.91
CA GLU A 152 -15.13 -14.15 9.09
C GLU A 152 -13.68 -13.64 9.05
N GLN A 153 -12.76 -14.41 8.46
CA GLN A 153 -11.37 -14.00 8.26
C GLN A 153 -11.27 -12.93 7.17
N GLN A 154 -12.01 -13.08 6.07
CA GLN A 154 -12.07 -12.07 5.01
C GLN A 154 -12.59 -10.73 5.55
N GLU A 155 -13.69 -10.76 6.30
CA GLU A 155 -14.26 -9.57 6.93
C GLU A 155 -13.30 -8.93 7.95
N GLY A 156 -12.61 -9.75 8.77
CA GLY A 156 -11.61 -9.28 9.71
C GLY A 156 -10.46 -8.54 9.01
N VAL A 157 -9.89 -9.12 7.94
CA VAL A 157 -8.82 -8.49 7.14
C VAL A 157 -9.32 -7.20 6.50
N PHE A 158 -10.51 -7.22 5.91
CA PHE A 158 -11.09 -6.04 5.28
C PHE A 158 -11.25 -4.89 6.28
N ARG A 159 -11.84 -5.15 7.46
CA ARG A 159 -12.02 -4.14 8.51
C ARG A 159 -10.67 -3.59 8.99
N PHE A 160 -9.67 -4.44 9.17
CA PHE A 160 -8.32 -4.01 9.53
C PHE A 160 -7.73 -3.04 8.52
N LEU A 161 -7.76 -3.40 7.23
CA LEU A 161 -7.24 -2.57 6.15
C LEU A 161 -8.05 -1.28 5.99
N GLU A 162 -9.37 -1.34 6.12
CA GLU A 162 -10.26 -0.19 5.96
C GLU A 162 -10.07 0.80 7.10
N GLN A 163 -10.04 0.32 8.35
CA GLN A 163 -9.82 1.15 9.52
C GLN A 163 -8.44 1.81 9.50
N ALA A 164 -7.38 1.06 9.17
CA ALA A 164 -6.04 1.64 9.02
C ALA A 164 -6.04 2.76 7.98
N ASN A 165 -6.51 2.48 6.77
CA ASN A 165 -6.51 3.46 5.68
C ASN A 165 -7.38 4.70 5.97
N ALA A 166 -8.51 4.50 6.64
CA ALA A 166 -9.41 5.59 7.00
C ALA A 166 -8.82 6.51 8.08
N LEU A 167 -8.18 5.95 9.10
CA LEU A 167 -7.51 6.74 10.15
C LEU A 167 -6.31 7.50 9.62
N ILE A 168 -5.50 6.87 8.76
CA ILE A 168 -4.38 7.54 8.07
C ILE A 168 -4.88 8.75 7.29
N PHE A 169 -5.95 8.57 6.51
CA PHE A 169 -6.52 9.64 5.69
C PHE A 169 -7.12 10.76 6.53
N GLN A 170 -7.86 10.41 7.59
CA GLN A 170 -8.45 11.36 8.50
C GLN A 170 -7.41 12.29 9.15
N ASP A 171 -6.23 11.77 9.47
CA ASP A 171 -5.14 12.56 10.04
C ASP A 171 -4.35 13.34 8.97
N ALA A 172 -3.94 12.68 7.88
CA ALA A 172 -3.00 13.27 6.92
C ALA A 172 -3.67 14.22 5.90
N TYR A 173 -4.84 13.86 5.36
CA TYR A 173 -5.51 14.63 4.31
C TYR A 173 -5.82 16.10 4.71
N PRO A 174 -6.38 16.40 5.90
CA PRO A 174 -6.63 17.79 6.29
C PRO A 174 -5.35 18.62 6.39
N GLN A 175 -4.20 18.01 6.69
CA GLN A 175 -2.90 18.70 6.69
C GLN A 175 -2.50 19.14 5.27
N LEU A 176 -2.73 18.28 4.28
CA LEU A 176 -2.47 18.59 2.88
C LEU A 176 -3.38 19.72 2.37
N LEU A 177 -4.68 19.67 2.71
CA LEU A 177 -5.61 20.74 2.36
C LEU A 177 -5.25 22.05 3.05
N LEU A 178 -4.79 22.02 4.31
CA LEU A 178 -4.35 23.21 5.03
C LEU A 178 -3.12 23.85 4.37
N TYR A 179 -2.23 23.05 3.78
CA TYR A 179 -1.15 23.56 2.94
C TYR A 179 -1.70 24.25 1.67
N GLU A 180 -2.66 23.64 0.97
CA GLU A 180 -3.31 24.26 -0.20
C GLU A 180 -3.94 25.62 0.17
N TRP A 181 -4.67 25.67 1.28
CA TRP A 181 -5.25 26.91 1.81
C TRP A 181 -4.17 27.93 2.19
N SER A 182 -3.09 27.50 2.85
CA SER A 182 -1.97 28.40 3.18
C SER A 182 -1.34 29.00 1.92
N ARG A 183 -1.20 28.22 0.85
CA ARG A 183 -0.72 28.71 -0.45
C ARG A 183 -1.67 29.72 -1.08
N ARG A 184 -2.98 29.51 -1.00
CA ARG A 184 -4.00 30.43 -1.53
C ARG A 184 -4.05 31.75 -0.76
N GLU A 185 -3.96 31.69 0.56
CA GLU A 185 -3.98 32.86 1.45
C GLU A 185 -2.63 33.60 1.52
N GLY A 186 -1.57 33.05 0.92
CA GLY A 186 -0.23 33.64 0.96
C GLY A 186 0.43 33.67 2.35
N ARG A 187 -0.13 32.97 3.34
CA ARG A 187 0.36 32.90 4.73
C ARG A 187 0.23 31.50 5.31
N SER A 188 1.06 31.20 6.32
CA SER A 188 0.96 29.94 7.06
C SER A 188 -0.35 29.87 7.86
N LEU A 189 -1.09 28.77 7.73
CA LEU A 189 -2.26 28.45 8.53
C LEU A 189 -2.04 27.28 9.50
N PHE A 190 -0.80 26.84 9.70
CA PHE A 190 -0.50 25.63 10.49
C PHE A 190 -0.78 25.74 12.00
N HIS A 191 -1.14 26.91 12.51
CA HIS A 191 -1.72 27.05 13.86
C HIS A 191 -3.13 26.43 13.95
N LEU A 192 -3.78 26.13 12.82
CA LEU A 192 -5.08 25.44 12.76
C LEU A 192 -4.96 23.91 12.81
N LEU A 193 -3.74 23.33 12.75
CA LEU A 193 -3.55 21.87 12.82
C LEU A 193 -4.25 21.19 14.01
N PRO A 194 -4.25 21.76 15.24
CA PRO A 194 -4.96 21.18 16.37
C PRO A 194 -6.48 21.05 16.16
N ALA A 195 -7.08 21.88 15.30
CA ALA A 195 -8.51 21.77 14.95
C ALA A 195 -8.87 20.44 14.26
N PHE A 196 -7.87 19.76 13.69
CA PHE A 196 -8.02 18.49 13.00
C PHE A 196 -7.51 17.30 13.84
N GLY A 197 -7.12 17.53 15.10
CA GLY A 197 -6.57 16.48 15.97
C GLY A 197 -5.15 16.02 15.58
N VAL A 198 -4.48 16.79 14.71
CA VAL A 198 -3.13 16.48 14.24
C VAL A 198 -2.13 16.60 15.37
N SER A 199 -1.25 15.59 15.48
CA SER A 199 -0.20 15.55 16.50
C SER A 199 0.66 16.82 16.53
N SER A 200 1.04 17.25 17.73
CA SER A 200 1.98 18.35 17.95
C SER A 200 3.32 18.11 17.24
N PHE A 201 3.68 16.85 16.98
CA PHE A 201 4.82 16.45 16.15
C PHE A 201 4.84 17.13 14.77
N MET A 202 3.69 17.26 14.11
CA MET A 202 3.60 17.74 12.73
C MET A 202 3.65 19.28 12.62
N THR A 203 3.35 20.01 13.68
CA THR A 203 3.34 21.49 13.65
C THR A 203 4.69 22.10 13.24
N PRO A 204 5.83 21.77 13.89
CA PRO A 204 7.13 22.30 13.47
C PRO A 204 7.56 21.81 12.08
N VAL A 205 7.12 20.61 11.66
CA VAL A 205 7.40 20.05 10.34
C VAL A 205 6.77 20.90 9.24
N TRP A 206 5.48 21.20 9.36
CA TRP A 206 4.78 22.02 8.37
C TRP A 206 5.29 23.45 8.33
N LYS A 207 5.63 24.03 9.50
CA LYS A 207 6.26 25.36 9.57
C LYS A 207 7.63 25.36 8.87
N LEU A 208 8.41 24.30 9.03
CA LEU A 208 9.70 24.16 8.33
C LEU A 208 9.51 24.03 6.82
N PHE A 209 8.59 23.17 6.37
CA PHE A 209 8.28 23.00 4.95
C PHE A 209 7.77 24.29 4.31
N TRP A 210 6.91 25.04 5.00
CA TRP A 210 6.43 26.33 4.52
C TRP A 210 7.55 27.33 4.21
N ARG A 211 8.62 27.32 5.03
CA ARG A 211 9.77 28.21 4.88
C ARG A 211 10.77 27.68 3.86
N ASP A 212 11.17 26.43 3.99
CA ASP A 212 12.33 25.87 3.27
C ASP A 212 11.93 25.18 1.96
N ARG A 213 10.64 24.82 1.80
CA ARG A 213 10.08 24.12 0.63
C ARG A 213 10.76 22.78 0.30
N ASP A 214 11.46 22.20 1.26
CA ASP A 214 12.11 20.89 1.14
C ASP A 214 11.11 19.76 1.44
N PRO A 215 10.71 18.95 0.44
CA PRO A 215 9.70 17.91 0.62
C PRO A 215 10.22 16.68 1.39
N VAL A 216 11.54 16.50 1.52
CA VAL A 216 12.13 15.28 2.09
C VAL A 216 11.84 15.17 3.60
N PRO A 217 12.13 16.16 4.45
CA PRO A 217 11.79 16.09 5.87
C PRO A 217 10.27 16.00 6.11
N LEU A 218 9.46 16.72 5.31
CA LEU A 218 8.00 16.66 5.42
C LEU A 218 7.47 15.24 5.16
N THR A 219 7.92 14.62 4.06
CA THR A 219 7.43 13.29 3.66
C THR A 219 7.85 12.22 4.66
N VAL A 220 9.09 12.27 5.14
CA VAL A 220 9.56 11.36 6.21
C VAL A 220 8.76 11.56 7.48
N ALA A 221 8.47 12.80 7.88
CA ALA A 221 7.64 13.08 9.04
C ALA A 221 6.20 12.58 8.88
N LEU A 222 5.56 12.78 7.72
CA LEU A 222 4.22 12.25 7.47
C LEU A 222 4.19 10.72 7.57
N ILE A 223 5.22 10.01 7.06
CA ILE A 223 5.37 8.55 7.23
C ILE A 223 5.51 8.19 8.72
N VAL A 224 6.36 8.88 9.47
CA VAL A 224 6.55 8.62 10.91
C VAL A 224 5.23 8.85 11.67
N ASN A 225 4.56 9.97 11.40
CA ASN A 225 3.31 10.34 12.04
C ASN A 225 2.20 9.33 11.75
N GLU A 226 2.01 8.97 10.49
CA GLU A 226 1.04 7.95 10.05
C GLU A 226 1.22 6.65 10.83
N GLN A 227 2.44 6.14 10.88
CA GLN A 227 2.72 4.82 11.43
C GLN A 227 2.58 4.79 12.97
N HIS A 228 2.89 5.89 13.66
CA HIS A 228 2.60 6.03 15.10
C HIS A 228 1.11 6.24 15.36
N TYR A 229 0.41 6.98 14.50
CA TYR A 229 -1.01 7.28 14.65
C TYR A 229 -1.86 6.01 14.68
N ILE A 230 -1.58 5.05 13.78
CA ILE A 230 -2.28 3.77 13.70
C ILE A 230 -1.79 2.70 14.69
N GLU A 231 -0.64 2.90 15.33
CA GLU A 231 -0.01 1.85 16.15
C GLU A 231 -0.95 1.39 17.27
N GLN A 232 -1.38 2.30 18.14
CA GLN A 232 -2.29 1.95 19.23
C GLN A 232 -3.74 1.79 18.76
N ARG A 233 -4.15 2.60 17.77
CA ARG A 233 -5.54 2.67 17.30
C ARG A 233 -5.96 1.47 16.44
N VAL A 234 -5.02 0.78 15.81
CA VAL A 234 -5.31 -0.33 14.88
C VAL A 234 -4.40 -1.51 15.10
N VAL A 235 -3.08 -1.32 15.07
CA VAL A 235 -2.13 -2.45 15.06
C VAL A 235 -2.15 -3.20 16.39
N GLN A 236 -2.15 -2.47 17.50
CA GLN A 236 -2.22 -3.05 18.85
C GLN A 236 -3.66 -3.22 19.37
N HIS A 237 -4.66 -2.82 18.59
CA HIS A 237 -6.05 -2.93 19.02
C HIS A 237 -6.42 -4.42 19.22
N PRO A 238 -6.94 -4.83 20.39
CA PRO A 238 -7.12 -6.25 20.75
C PRO A 238 -7.90 -7.05 19.71
N TYR A 239 -8.97 -6.46 19.16
CA TYR A 239 -9.77 -7.09 18.11
C TYR A 239 -8.93 -7.46 16.88
N TYR A 240 -8.09 -6.55 16.37
CA TYR A 240 -7.32 -6.79 15.16
C TYR A 240 -6.11 -7.69 15.42
N ARG A 241 -5.49 -7.59 16.60
CA ARG A 241 -4.45 -8.54 17.02
C ARG A 241 -4.98 -9.96 16.99
N GLU A 242 -6.08 -10.23 17.68
CA GLU A 242 -6.65 -11.58 17.78
C GLU A 242 -7.20 -12.07 16.42
N LYS A 243 -8.01 -11.26 15.74
CA LYS A 243 -8.78 -11.70 14.56
C LYS A 243 -8.03 -11.63 13.24
N VAL A 244 -6.92 -10.89 13.17
CA VAL A 244 -6.20 -10.65 11.91
C VAL A 244 -4.73 -10.96 12.05
N LEU A 245 -4.02 -10.29 12.96
CA LEU A 245 -2.57 -10.46 13.04
C LEU A 245 -2.24 -11.88 13.50
N ASP A 246 -2.64 -12.25 14.72
CA ASP A 246 -2.24 -13.53 15.29
C ASP A 246 -2.77 -14.73 14.48
N THR A 247 -3.92 -14.60 13.79
CA THR A 247 -4.50 -15.70 12.99
C THR A 247 -3.94 -15.83 11.56
N LEU A 248 -3.40 -14.76 10.97
CA LEU A 248 -2.87 -14.79 9.60
C LEU A 248 -1.33 -14.91 9.56
N PHE A 249 -0.64 -14.46 10.61
CA PHE A 249 0.82 -14.55 10.72
C PHE A 249 1.33 -15.99 10.91
N PHE A 250 0.51 -16.95 11.37
CA PHE A 250 0.94 -18.36 11.52
C PHE A 250 0.99 -19.18 10.22
N GLY A 251 0.83 -18.58 9.03
CA GLY A 251 1.15 -19.32 7.79
C GLY A 251 0.66 -18.77 6.45
N LEU A 252 -0.13 -17.68 6.42
CA LEU A 252 -0.73 -17.16 5.18
C LEU A 252 -0.21 -15.78 4.75
N GLN A 253 0.57 -15.09 5.58
CA GLN A 253 1.05 -13.73 5.30
C GLN A 253 1.76 -13.60 3.94
N SER A 254 2.61 -14.57 3.58
CA SER A 254 3.31 -14.62 2.27
C SER A 254 2.37 -14.92 1.09
N LEU A 255 1.23 -15.55 1.36
CA LEU A 255 0.23 -15.93 0.36
C LEU A 255 -0.83 -14.85 0.15
N LEU A 256 -1.12 -13.99 1.14
CA LEU A 256 -2.13 -12.94 0.97
C LEU A 256 -1.62 -11.72 0.18
N GLN A 257 -0.33 -11.68 -0.19
CA GLN A 257 0.32 -10.55 -0.86
C GLN A 257 0.15 -9.18 -0.16
N LEU A 258 -0.38 -9.15 1.07
CA LEU A 258 -0.59 -7.95 1.88
C LEU A 258 0.72 -7.23 2.21
N ASN A 259 1.83 -7.94 2.08
CA ASN A 259 3.17 -7.47 2.40
C ASN A 259 3.87 -6.73 1.27
N GLY A 260 3.37 -6.83 0.04
CA GLY A 260 4.01 -6.25 -1.14
C GLY A 260 3.39 -4.91 -1.51
N VAL A 261 4.23 -3.89 -1.71
CA VAL A 261 3.82 -2.63 -2.35
C VAL A 261 4.56 -2.47 -3.66
N ILE A 262 3.82 -2.33 -4.75
CA ILE A 262 4.34 -2.20 -6.12
C ILE A 262 3.87 -0.91 -6.79
N PHE A 263 4.76 -0.34 -7.59
CA PHE A 263 4.58 0.82 -8.45
C PHE A 263 4.93 0.44 -9.90
N PRO A 264 4.04 0.68 -10.87
CA PRO A 264 4.38 0.53 -12.29
C PRO A 264 5.39 1.61 -12.68
N TYR A 265 6.47 1.22 -13.36
CA TYR A 265 7.48 2.18 -13.84
C TYR A 265 7.68 2.17 -15.36
N GLY A 266 7.00 1.27 -16.08
CA GLY A 266 7.10 1.18 -17.53
C GLY A 266 6.25 0.06 -18.11
N ARG A 267 6.36 -0.13 -19.42
CA ARG A 267 5.74 -1.26 -20.16
C ARG A 267 6.82 -2.23 -20.61
N GLY A 268 6.43 -3.49 -20.84
CA GLY A 268 7.32 -4.54 -21.34
C GLY A 268 7.95 -4.12 -22.68
N GLN A 269 9.27 -4.31 -22.78
CA GLN A 269 10.06 -4.07 -24.00
C GLN A 269 10.87 -5.31 -24.41
N GLY A 270 10.75 -6.42 -23.69
CA GLY A 270 11.47 -7.67 -23.98
C GLY A 270 10.84 -8.48 -25.12
N LYS A 271 11.66 -9.32 -25.79
CA LYS A 271 11.17 -10.31 -26.76
C LYS A 271 10.18 -11.26 -26.09
N GLY A 272 8.91 -11.23 -26.52
CA GLY A 272 7.84 -12.09 -25.97
C GLY A 272 7.10 -11.50 -24.76
N GLU A 273 7.35 -10.23 -24.40
CA GLU A 273 6.50 -9.46 -23.49
C GLU A 273 5.41 -8.72 -24.28
N SER A 274 4.16 -8.76 -23.79
CA SER A 274 3.11 -7.92 -24.35
C SER A 274 3.38 -6.46 -24.01
N LEU A 275 3.09 -5.54 -24.94
CA LEU A 275 3.07 -4.09 -24.69
C LEU A 275 2.11 -3.71 -23.54
N GLU A 276 1.21 -4.60 -23.15
CA GLU A 276 0.27 -4.44 -22.04
C GLU A 276 0.81 -4.89 -20.68
N THR A 277 1.98 -5.55 -20.63
CA THR A 277 2.59 -5.98 -19.36
C THR A 277 3.31 -4.81 -18.72
N LEU A 278 2.88 -4.40 -17.53
CA LEU A 278 3.57 -3.37 -16.75
C LEU A 278 4.86 -3.93 -16.14
N ARG A 279 5.93 -3.15 -16.20
CA ARG A 279 7.11 -3.39 -15.37
C ARG A 279 6.87 -2.78 -14.00
N LEU A 280 7.16 -3.57 -12.98
CA LEU A 280 6.82 -3.29 -11.59
C LEU A 280 8.10 -3.11 -10.77
N SER A 281 8.14 -2.02 -10.02
CA SER A 281 9.08 -1.80 -8.93
C SER A 281 8.33 -1.96 -7.62
N GLY A 282 8.95 -2.44 -6.56
CA GLY A 282 8.26 -2.61 -5.29
C GLY A 282 9.14 -3.22 -4.22
N LEU A 283 8.59 -3.22 -3.01
CA LEU A 283 9.23 -3.79 -1.84
C LEU A 283 8.25 -4.75 -1.15
N ILE A 284 8.80 -5.74 -0.45
CA ILE A 284 8.05 -6.67 0.38
C ILE A 284 8.45 -6.43 1.83
N MET A 285 7.47 -6.27 2.70
CA MET A 285 7.64 -6.16 4.15
C MET A 285 7.55 -7.54 4.80
N GLU A 286 8.34 -7.78 5.83
CA GLU A 286 8.36 -9.09 6.49
C GLU A 286 7.43 -9.10 7.71
N ARG A 287 7.50 -8.07 8.56
CA ARG A 287 6.82 -8.03 9.86
C ARG A 287 6.05 -6.72 10.04
N PHE A 288 4.78 -6.75 9.65
CA PHE A 288 3.89 -5.60 9.74
C PHE A 288 3.67 -5.15 11.20
N GLU A 289 3.71 -6.06 12.17
CA GLU A 289 3.49 -5.75 13.59
C GLU A 289 4.58 -4.84 14.20
N GLN A 290 5.73 -4.68 13.54
CA GLN A 290 6.84 -3.87 14.04
C GLN A 290 6.80 -2.44 13.50
N LEU A 291 6.49 -1.48 14.38
CA LEU A 291 6.42 -0.05 14.05
C LEU A 291 7.67 0.46 13.30
N LYS A 292 8.87 0.15 13.80
CA LYS A 292 10.13 0.55 13.17
C LYS A 292 10.27 0.01 11.75
N GLU A 293 9.86 -1.24 11.53
CA GLU A 293 9.92 -1.85 10.20
C GLU A 293 8.97 -1.16 9.24
N ARG A 294 7.73 -0.88 9.65
CA ARG A 294 6.75 -0.16 8.81
C ARG A 294 7.23 1.25 8.44
N ILE A 295 7.82 1.99 9.38
CA ILE A 295 8.39 3.32 9.11
C ILE A 295 9.54 3.24 8.11
N GLU A 296 10.50 2.33 8.31
CA GLU A 296 11.63 2.16 7.38
C GLU A 296 11.17 1.64 6.01
N PHE A 297 10.13 0.81 5.96
CA PHE A 297 9.50 0.35 4.72
C PHE A 297 8.90 1.53 3.94
N GLY A 298 8.09 2.37 4.59
CA GLY A 298 7.54 3.59 3.98
C GLY A 298 8.64 4.55 3.48
N LYS A 299 9.70 4.72 4.26
CA LYS A 299 10.87 5.52 3.87
C LYS A 299 11.58 4.96 2.64
N ARG A 300 11.78 3.65 2.54
CA ARG A 300 12.39 3.01 1.36
C ARG A 300 11.51 3.12 0.12
N LEU A 301 10.18 2.99 0.27
CA LEU A 301 9.24 3.25 -0.82
C LEU A 301 9.33 4.70 -1.30
N TYR A 302 9.43 5.66 -0.37
CA TYR A 302 9.63 7.07 -0.71
C TYR A 302 10.95 7.30 -1.46
N ALA A 303 12.06 6.78 -0.92
CA ALA A 303 13.38 6.88 -1.53
C ALA A 303 13.40 6.28 -2.94
N MET A 304 12.76 5.13 -3.15
CA MET A 304 12.62 4.49 -4.45
C MET A 304 11.76 5.32 -5.41
N LEU A 305 10.58 5.78 -4.96
CA LEU A 305 9.61 6.49 -5.80
C LEU A 305 10.14 7.83 -6.31
N PHE A 306 10.84 8.59 -5.47
CA PHE A 306 11.31 9.94 -5.81
C PHE A 306 12.83 10.03 -6.05
N GLY A 307 13.60 9.04 -5.64
CA GLY A 307 15.05 9.00 -5.87
C GLY A 307 15.46 8.27 -7.15
N ILE A 308 14.56 7.56 -7.81
CA ILE A 308 14.85 6.82 -9.04
C ILE A 308 13.99 7.38 -10.18
N PRO A 309 14.55 8.16 -11.13
CA PRO A 309 13.78 8.87 -12.15
C PRO A 309 12.81 7.99 -12.94
N ARG A 310 13.25 6.81 -13.39
CA ARG A 310 12.38 5.88 -14.13
C ARG A 310 11.17 5.41 -13.31
N VAL A 311 11.36 5.15 -12.01
CA VAL A 311 10.27 4.76 -11.11
C VAL A 311 9.31 5.92 -10.91
N PHE A 312 9.83 7.11 -10.65
CA PHE A 312 9.04 8.33 -10.52
C PHE A 312 8.16 8.58 -11.74
N ASP A 313 8.77 8.66 -12.93
CA ASP A 313 8.10 9.02 -14.17
C ASP A 313 7.03 8.01 -14.55
N GLY A 314 7.34 6.71 -14.43
CA GLY A 314 6.37 5.66 -14.73
C GLY A 314 5.22 5.60 -13.72
N ALA A 315 5.50 5.75 -12.42
CA ALA A 315 4.46 5.74 -11.39
C ALA A 315 3.55 6.96 -11.51
N ARG A 316 4.13 8.15 -11.75
CA ARG A 316 3.37 9.39 -11.98
C ARG A 316 2.54 9.31 -13.26
N SER A 317 3.10 8.77 -14.35
CA SER A 317 2.37 8.58 -15.61
C SER A 317 1.20 7.61 -15.44
N PHE A 318 1.44 6.50 -14.73
CA PHE A 318 0.40 5.52 -14.40
C PHE A 318 -0.72 6.15 -13.55
N ALA A 319 -0.37 6.89 -12.50
CA ALA A 319 -1.34 7.62 -11.68
C ALA A 319 -2.13 8.64 -12.50
N GLY A 320 -1.52 9.29 -13.49
CA GLY A 320 -2.21 10.23 -14.38
C GLY A 320 -3.18 9.56 -15.36
N ALA A 321 -2.84 8.35 -15.83
CA ALA A 321 -3.56 7.69 -16.92
C ALA A 321 -4.60 6.65 -16.46
N VAL A 322 -4.42 6.03 -15.30
CA VAL A 322 -5.24 4.91 -14.85
C VAL A 322 -6.07 5.33 -13.64
N LYS A 323 -7.39 5.23 -13.77
CA LYS A 323 -8.34 5.42 -12.66
C LYS A 323 -8.23 4.27 -11.66
N HIS A 324 -8.23 4.57 -10.36
CA HIS A 324 -8.26 3.55 -9.32
C HIS A 324 -9.67 3.04 -9.09
N THR A 325 -9.85 1.73 -9.07
CA THR A 325 -11.12 1.04 -8.81
C THR A 325 -11.06 0.09 -7.62
N GLY A 326 -9.87 -0.13 -7.08
CA GLY A 326 -9.59 -1.22 -6.16
C GLY A 326 -9.27 -2.54 -6.87
N SER A 327 -9.52 -2.71 -8.17
CA SER A 327 -9.26 -3.98 -8.85
C SER A 327 -7.80 -4.13 -9.31
N ARG A 328 -7.28 -5.37 -9.32
CA ARG A 328 -6.02 -5.71 -10.00
C ARG A 328 -6.07 -5.48 -11.51
N ALA A 329 -7.27 -5.43 -12.10
CA ALA A 329 -7.46 -5.10 -13.51
C ALA A 329 -6.99 -3.68 -13.85
N ASP A 330 -6.81 -2.80 -12.86
CA ASP A 330 -6.19 -1.49 -13.06
C ASP A 330 -4.71 -1.61 -13.51
N TYR A 331 -4.03 -2.69 -13.11
CA TYR A 331 -2.61 -2.90 -13.38
C TYR A 331 -2.37 -3.95 -14.46
N ALA A 332 -3.19 -5.00 -14.50
CA ALA A 332 -3.02 -6.10 -15.43
C ALA A 332 -4.38 -6.53 -16.01
N PRO A 333 -5.00 -5.70 -16.88
CA PRO A 333 -6.29 -6.03 -17.50
C PRO A 333 -6.22 -7.26 -18.43
N HIS A 334 -5.01 -7.65 -18.85
CA HIS A 334 -4.76 -8.89 -19.60
C HIS A 334 -4.78 -10.15 -18.71
N LEU A 335 -4.68 -10.02 -17.38
CA LEU A 335 -4.74 -11.14 -16.43
C LEU A 335 -6.04 -11.16 -15.62
N PHE A 336 -6.61 -9.99 -15.32
CA PHE A 336 -7.74 -9.83 -14.41
C PHE A 336 -8.95 -9.20 -15.08
N ALA A 337 -10.14 -9.62 -14.66
CA ALA A 337 -11.41 -9.03 -15.06
C ALA A 337 -12.24 -8.64 -13.83
N ARG A 338 -12.90 -7.47 -13.92
CA ARG A 338 -13.77 -6.93 -12.87
C ARG A 338 -15.10 -7.64 -12.72
N VAL A 339 -15.52 -8.35 -13.76
CA VAL A 339 -16.76 -9.10 -13.82
C VAL A 339 -16.44 -10.53 -14.24
N ARG A 340 -17.04 -11.51 -13.54
CA ARG A 340 -16.92 -12.91 -13.94
C ARG A 340 -17.64 -13.14 -15.26
N ARG A 341 -16.96 -13.79 -16.21
CA ARG A 341 -17.57 -14.24 -17.47
C ARG A 341 -18.42 -15.51 -17.29
N GLN A 342 -18.10 -16.29 -16.27
CA GLN A 342 -18.78 -17.54 -15.95
C GLN A 342 -19.04 -17.65 -14.44
N PRO A 343 -20.09 -18.35 -14.01
CA PRO A 343 -20.34 -18.61 -12.59
C PRO A 343 -19.15 -19.30 -11.91
N PRO A 344 -18.94 -19.09 -10.60
CA PRO A 344 -17.92 -19.81 -9.84
C PRO A 344 -18.10 -21.33 -9.98
N GLN A 345 -17.02 -22.02 -10.35
CA GLN A 345 -17.01 -23.48 -10.43
C GLN A 345 -16.75 -24.10 -9.05
N THR A 346 -17.25 -25.30 -8.81
CA THR A 346 -17.02 -26.04 -7.55
C THR A 346 -15.59 -26.54 -7.41
N VAL A 347 -14.90 -26.75 -8.53
CA VAL A 347 -13.49 -27.15 -8.59
C VAL A 347 -12.71 -26.05 -9.29
N TYR A 348 -11.58 -25.66 -8.72
CA TYR A 348 -10.72 -24.63 -9.29
C TYR A 348 -9.76 -25.29 -10.29
N VAL A 349 -9.71 -24.73 -11.50
CA VAL A 349 -8.78 -25.17 -12.55
C VAL A 349 -7.61 -24.19 -12.60
N GLU A 350 -6.39 -24.71 -12.59
CA GLU A 350 -5.16 -23.93 -12.69
C GLU A 350 -5.11 -23.16 -14.03
N ARG A 351 -5.04 -21.83 -13.95
CA ARG A 351 -5.07 -20.90 -15.08
C ARG A 351 -3.76 -20.15 -15.30
N LEU A 352 -2.82 -20.12 -14.36
CA LEU A 352 -1.54 -19.46 -14.54
C LEU A 352 -0.39 -20.43 -14.87
N LEU A 353 0.58 -19.91 -15.62
CA LEU A 353 1.90 -20.50 -15.83
C LEU A 353 2.93 -19.37 -15.88
N GLY A 354 3.78 -19.28 -14.84
CA GLY A 354 4.84 -18.25 -14.78
C GLY A 354 4.30 -16.82 -14.82
N GLY A 355 3.22 -16.53 -14.10
CA GLY A 355 2.59 -15.21 -14.03
C GLY A 355 1.70 -14.84 -15.22
N ARG A 356 1.50 -15.76 -16.19
CA ARG A 356 0.70 -15.53 -17.39
C ARG A 356 -0.49 -16.48 -17.44
N LEU A 357 -1.60 -16.05 -18.05
CA LEU A 357 -2.73 -16.94 -18.34
C LEU A 357 -2.31 -18.05 -19.31
N LYS A 358 -2.74 -19.28 -19.05
CA LYS A 358 -2.61 -20.40 -19.98
C LYS A 358 -3.45 -20.14 -21.25
N PRO A 359 -3.07 -20.71 -22.41
CA PRO A 359 -3.88 -20.61 -23.62
C PRO A 359 -5.33 -21.07 -23.37
N GLY A 360 -6.29 -20.22 -23.73
CA GLY A 360 -7.72 -20.47 -23.55
C GLY A 360 -8.24 -20.28 -22.11
N ALA A 361 -7.39 -19.89 -21.15
CA ALA A 361 -7.84 -19.58 -19.80
C ALA A 361 -8.55 -18.22 -19.74
N GLU A 362 -9.69 -18.18 -19.06
CA GLU A 362 -10.40 -16.93 -18.78
C GLU A 362 -9.63 -16.07 -17.76
N PRO A 363 -9.71 -14.72 -17.85
CA PRO A 363 -9.12 -13.82 -16.86
C PRO A 363 -9.59 -14.12 -15.43
N LEU A 364 -8.71 -13.87 -14.47
CA LEU A 364 -8.95 -14.05 -13.04
C LEU A 364 -9.91 -12.97 -12.53
N TYR A 365 -10.88 -13.34 -11.71
CA TYR A 365 -11.79 -12.37 -11.12
C TYR A 365 -11.10 -11.47 -10.09
N SER A 366 -11.18 -10.16 -10.30
CA SER A 366 -10.76 -9.14 -9.34
C SER A 366 -11.78 -7.99 -9.38
N PRO A 367 -12.76 -7.98 -8.47
CA PRO A 367 -13.85 -7.00 -8.49
C PRO A 367 -13.36 -5.57 -8.24
N GLU A 368 -14.20 -4.59 -8.57
CA GLU A 368 -14.05 -3.24 -8.03
C GLU A 368 -14.47 -3.20 -6.55
N LEU A 369 -14.01 -2.19 -5.80
CA LEU A 369 -14.29 -2.09 -4.37
C LEU A 369 -15.78 -2.12 -4.05
N SER A 370 -16.58 -1.35 -4.79
CA SER A 370 -18.03 -1.23 -4.59
C SER A 370 -18.80 -2.53 -4.83
N ALA A 371 -18.26 -3.43 -5.65
CA ALA A 371 -18.83 -4.76 -5.89
C ALA A 371 -18.38 -5.79 -4.84
N ALA A 372 -17.23 -5.58 -4.22
CA ALA A 372 -16.68 -6.46 -3.18
C ALA A 372 -17.21 -6.12 -1.78
N TRP A 373 -17.28 -4.82 -1.46
CA TRP A 373 -17.56 -4.32 -0.12
C TRP A 373 -18.39 -3.04 -0.17
N GLY A 374 -19.40 -2.95 0.69
CA GLY A 374 -20.12 -1.70 0.92
C GLY A 374 -19.29 -0.71 1.75
N ASP A 375 -19.65 0.57 1.67
CA ASP A 375 -19.04 1.60 2.51
C ASP A 375 -19.24 1.26 3.99
N GLN A 376 -18.20 1.48 4.79
CA GLN A 376 -18.22 1.20 6.23
C GLN A 376 -18.43 2.49 7.02
N SER A 377 -19.14 2.39 8.14
CA SER A 377 -19.15 3.48 9.12
C SER A 377 -17.80 3.52 9.82
N LEU A 378 -17.19 4.70 9.87
CA LEU A 378 -15.93 4.90 10.56
C LEU A 378 -16.17 5.33 11.99
N GLU A 379 -15.53 4.63 12.93
CA GLU A 379 -15.51 5.08 14.32
C GLU A 379 -14.58 6.30 14.46
N PRO A 380 -14.95 7.30 15.28
CA PRO A 380 -14.06 8.39 15.59
C PRO A 380 -12.73 7.86 16.16
N PRO A 381 -11.58 8.44 15.78
CA PRO A 381 -10.30 8.04 16.34
C PRO A 381 -10.29 8.29 17.84
N GLU A 382 -9.64 7.39 18.59
CA GLU A 382 -9.35 7.63 20.00
C GLU A 382 -8.60 8.96 20.16
N PRO A 383 -9.01 9.84 21.09
CA PRO A 383 -8.36 11.13 21.29
C PRO A 383 -6.96 10.96 21.89
N GLY A 384 -6.11 11.95 21.67
CA GLY A 384 -4.79 12.06 22.31
C GLY A 384 -3.63 12.09 21.32
N ASP A 385 -2.56 12.74 21.76
CA ASP A 385 -1.32 12.87 21.00
C ASP A 385 -0.40 11.68 21.28
N TRP A 386 0.10 11.06 20.21
CA TRP A 386 1.06 9.96 20.30
C TRP A 386 2.48 10.47 20.59
N PHE A 387 2.78 11.73 20.26
CA PHE A 387 4.13 12.28 20.35
C PHE A 387 4.52 12.55 21.80
N ARG A 388 5.63 11.95 22.24
CA ARG A 388 6.13 12.06 23.62
C ARG A 388 7.46 12.81 23.70
N SER A 389 8.44 12.43 22.88
CA SER A 389 9.76 13.04 22.92
C SER A 389 10.45 13.07 21.55
N ALA A 390 11.37 14.03 21.39
CA ALA A 390 12.25 14.09 20.23
C ALA A 390 13.14 12.83 20.09
N ALA A 391 13.50 12.19 21.20
CA ALA A 391 14.34 11.01 21.22
C ALA A 391 13.67 9.80 20.52
N ASP A 392 12.36 9.67 20.64
CA ASP A 392 11.59 8.56 20.04
C ASP A 392 11.57 8.61 18.52
N VAL A 393 11.66 9.82 17.95
CA VAL A 393 11.57 10.05 16.50
C VAL A 393 12.93 10.27 15.85
N ALA A 394 13.94 10.71 16.60
CA ALA A 394 15.28 11.04 16.09
C ALA A 394 15.92 9.95 15.21
N PRO A 395 15.83 8.63 15.54
CA PRO A 395 16.40 7.58 14.70
C PRO A 395 15.86 7.57 13.26
N TYR A 396 14.61 7.96 13.05
CA TYR A 396 13.98 7.93 11.73
C TYR A 396 14.46 9.03 10.79
N PHE A 397 15.13 10.06 11.30
CA PHE A 397 15.62 11.21 10.53
C PHE A 397 17.13 11.15 10.23
N GLN A 398 17.79 10.01 10.46
CA GLN A 398 19.24 9.89 10.25
C GLN A 398 19.61 9.58 8.80
N LYS A 399 18.87 8.67 8.14
CA LYS A 399 19.21 8.14 6.81
C LYS A 399 17.95 7.83 6.00
N LEU A 400 18.07 7.95 4.69
CA LEU A 400 17.05 7.60 3.71
C LEU A 400 17.66 6.77 2.56
N PRO A 401 18.08 5.51 2.83
CA PRO A 401 18.80 4.71 1.84
C PRO A 401 17.86 4.23 0.73
N LEU A 402 18.40 4.14 -0.49
CA LEU A 402 17.75 3.43 -1.59
C LEU A 402 17.73 1.92 -1.30
N PRO A 403 16.68 1.19 -1.71
CA PRO A 403 16.67 -0.26 -1.66
C PRO A 403 17.68 -0.85 -2.66
N HIS A 404 18.33 -1.95 -2.29
CA HIS A 404 19.31 -2.64 -3.14
C HIS A 404 18.68 -3.40 -4.32
N ALA A 405 17.46 -3.90 -4.13
CA ALA A 405 16.68 -4.60 -5.15
C ALA A 405 15.22 -4.18 -5.02
N PHE A 406 14.60 -3.84 -6.15
CA PHE A 406 13.22 -3.36 -6.19
C PHE A 406 12.50 -3.65 -7.49
N GLU A 407 13.19 -4.02 -8.57
CA GLU A 407 12.51 -4.58 -9.75
C GLU A 407 11.85 -5.91 -9.34
N ILE A 408 10.53 -6.02 -9.53
CA ILE A 408 9.74 -7.11 -8.95
C ILE A 408 8.75 -7.71 -9.95
N THR A 409 8.84 -7.40 -11.24
CA THR A 409 7.87 -7.88 -12.26
C THR A 409 7.75 -9.39 -12.26
N ASN A 410 8.89 -10.09 -12.32
CA ASN A 410 8.92 -11.56 -12.32
C ASN A 410 8.49 -12.15 -10.97
N GLU A 411 8.96 -11.57 -9.86
CA GLU A 411 8.60 -12.05 -8.52
C GLU A 411 7.09 -11.86 -8.26
N TYR A 412 6.50 -10.77 -8.73
CA TYR A 412 5.05 -10.55 -8.65
C TYR A 412 4.26 -11.64 -9.39
N GLY A 413 4.68 -12.00 -10.61
CA GLY A 413 4.09 -13.13 -11.34
C GLY A 413 4.19 -14.45 -10.58
N LEU A 414 5.33 -14.70 -9.93
CA LEU A 414 5.53 -15.88 -9.09
C LEU A 414 4.68 -15.85 -7.82
N MET A 415 4.50 -14.68 -7.21
CA MET A 415 3.60 -14.50 -6.08
C MET A 415 2.17 -14.87 -6.46
N LEU A 416 1.69 -14.49 -7.65
CA LEU A 416 0.36 -14.89 -8.15
C LEU A 416 0.27 -16.42 -8.32
N ASN A 417 1.28 -17.05 -8.92
CA ASN A 417 1.35 -18.50 -9.03
C ASN A 417 1.36 -19.21 -7.66
N LYS A 418 2.07 -18.66 -6.66
CA LYS A 418 2.09 -19.21 -5.29
C LYS A 418 0.69 -19.23 -4.66
N ILE A 419 -0.12 -18.18 -4.84
CA ILE A 419 -1.51 -18.17 -4.36
C ILE A 419 -2.33 -19.26 -5.06
N GLU A 420 -2.26 -19.33 -6.39
CA GLU A 420 -3.03 -20.30 -7.16
C GLU A 420 -2.69 -21.75 -6.75
N LEU A 421 -1.40 -22.04 -6.54
CA LEU A 421 -0.95 -23.33 -6.05
C LEU A 421 -1.47 -23.65 -4.65
N ALA A 422 -1.57 -22.65 -3.75
CA ALA A 422 -2.18 -22.82 -2.44
C ALA A 422 -3.67 -23.19 -2.55
N VAL A 423 -4.41 -22.54 -3.47
CA VAL A 423 -5.83 -22.88 -3.74
C VAL A 423 -5.95 -24.34 -4.19
N LEU A 424 -5.11 -24.77 -5.14
CA LEU A 424 -5.11 -26.15 -5.63
C LEU A 424 -4.72 -27.16 -4.55
N ALA A 425 -3.83 -26.80 -3.63
CA ALA A 425 -3.45 -27.66 -2.50
C ALA A 425 -4.61 -27.84 -1.50
N VAL A 426 -5.30 -26.75 -1.13
CA VAL A 426 -6.46 -26.80 -0.24
C VAL A 426 -7.59 -27.63 -0.84
N GLN A 427 -7.83 -27.52 -2.15
CA GLN A 427 -8.87 -28.30 -2.82
C GLN A 427 -8.55 -29.80 -2.94
N ARG A 428 -7.28 -30.21 -2.91
CA ARG A 428 -6.89 -31.64 -2.94
C ARG A 428 -7.02 -32.34 -1.58
N ASN A 429 -7.05 -31.57 -0.50
CA ASN A 429 -7.18 -32.06 0.86
C ASN A 429 -8.64 -32.06 1.37
N LYS A 430 -9.59 -31.62 0.52
CA LYS A 430 -11.04 -31.79 0.71
C LYS A 430 -11.50 -32.98 -0.12
#